data_AF-A0A2E0LFN3-F1
#
_entry.id   AF-A0A2E0LFN3-F1
#
_cell.length_a   1.000
_cell.length_b   1.000
_cell.length_c   1.000
_cell.angle_alpha   90.00
_cell.angle_beta   90.00
_cell.angle_gamma   90.00
#
_symmetry.space_group_name_H-M   'P 1'
#
loop_
_entity.id
_entity.type
_entity.pdbx_description
1 polymer ?
#
loop_
_entity_poly.entity_id
_entity_poly.type
_entity_poly.pdbx_seq_one_letter_code
_entity_poly.pdbx_strand_id
1 'polypeptide(L)' 'MRSVLITGTSTGIGLVTAVELAKQGWRVFATMRNLEKKGPLETALQTAGAAENV' A
#
# COMPACT_ATOMS: atom_id res chain seq x y z
N MET A 1 6.22 15.88 -6.19
CA MET A 1 5.50 14.68 -5.72
C MET A 1 6.54 13.61 -5.41
N ARG A 2 6.45 12.95 -4.24
CA ARG A 2 7.40 11.90 -3.83
C ARG A 2 6.79 10.53 -4.15
N SER A 3 7.62 9.60 -4.62
CA SER A 3 7.20 8.25 -5.00
C SER A 3 8.03 7.20 -4.28
N VAL A 4 7.44 6.04 -4.01
CA VAL A 4 8.12 4.91 -3.36
C VAL A 4 7.67 3.60 -3.99
N LEU A 5 8.60 2.69 -4.24
CA LEU A 5 8.31 1.30 -4.61
C LEU A 5 8.48 0.44 -3.37
N ILE A 6 7.45 -0.33 -3.02
CA ILE A 6 7.49 -1.27 -1.90
C ILE A 6 7.23 -2.67 -2.44
N THR A 7 8.12 -3.59 -2.10
CA THR A 7 7.96 -5.02 -2.39
C THR A 7 7.47 -5.76 -1.16
N GLY A 8 6.59 -6.74 -1.35
CA GLY A 8 6.03 -7.53 -0.25
C GLY A 8 4.90 -6.83 0.50
N THR A 9 3.98 -6.18 -0.20
CA THR A 9 2.86 -5.42 0.41
C THR A 9 1.62 -6.25 0.72
N SER A 10 1.66 -7.57 0.55
CA SER A 10 0.50 -8.44 0.81
C SER A 10 0.20 -8.64 2.31
N THR A 11 1.20 -8.49 3.19
CA THR A 11 1.06 -8.69 4.66
C THR A 11 2.14 -7.92 5.43
N GLY A 12 2.04 -7.91 6.76
CA GLY A 12 3.13 -7.51 7.66
C GLY A 12 3.60 -6.06 7.47
N ILE A 13 4.91 -5.85 7.60
CA ILE A 13 5.53 -4.51 7.56
C ILE A 13 5.29 -3.83 6.21
N GLY A 14 5.48 -4.54 5.09
CA GLY A 14 5.29 -3.96 3.75
C GLY A 14 3.88 -3.40 3.53
N LEU A 15 2.85 -4.08 4.06
CA LEU A 15 1.47 -3.60 4.02
C LEU A 15 1.30 -2.31 4.83
N VAL A 16 1.69 -2.32 6.11
CA VAL A 16 1.50 -1.15 6.98
C VAL A 16 2.33 0.06 6.52
N THR A 17 3.52 -0.17 5.98
CA THR A 17 4.36 0.88 5.40
C THR A 17 3.71 1.49 4.15
N ALA A 18 3.12 0.66 3.28
CA ALA A 18 2.42 1.16 2.09
C ALA A 18 1.24 2.06 2.47
N VAL A 19 0.43 1.65 3.44
CA VAL A 19 -0.71 2.44 3.93
C VAL A 19 -0.24 3.75 4.57
N GLU A 20 0.81 3.71 5.41
CA GLU A 20 1.28 4.91 6.11
C GLU A 20 1.89 5.95 5.17
N LEU A 21 2.67 5.51 4.17
CA LEU A 21 3.21 6.44 3.16
C LEU A 21 2.11 6.99 2.25
N ALA A 22 1.11 6.18 1.90
CA ALA A 22 -0.05 6.63 1.14
C ALA A 22 -0.84 7.71 1.90
N LYS A 23 -1.06 7.55 3.21
CA LYS A 23 -1.70 8.58 4.06
C LYS A 23 -0.91 9.89 4.11
N GLN A 24 0.41 9.81 3.99
CA GLN A 24 1.30 10.97 3.94
C GLN A 24 1.39 11.61 2.54
N GLY A 25 0.56 11.17 1.59
CA GLY A 25 0.48 11.74 0.24
C GLY A 25 1.62 11.31 -0.70
N TRP A 26 2.32 10.22 -0.38
CA TRP A 26 3.26 9.62 -1.32
C TRP A 26 2.53 8.84 -2.39
N ARG A 27 3.06 8.86 -3.61
CA ARG A 27 2.66 7.90 -4.65
C ARG A 27 3.36 6.57 -4.38
N VAL A 28 2.62 5.58 -3.90
CA VAL A 28 3.16 4.27 -3.56
C VAL A 28 2.96 3.33 -4.74
N PHE A 29 3.99 2.60 -5.12
CA PHE A 29 3.88 1.45 -6.01
C PHE A 29 3.97 0.19 -5.15
N ALA A 30 2.81 -0.38 -4.81
CA ALA A 30 2.73 -1.54 -3.94
C ALA A 30 2.83 -2.83 -4.77
N THR A 31 3.87 -3.63 -4.53
CA THR A 31 4.10 -4.87 -5.30
C THR A 31 4.13 -6.09 -4.38
N MET A 32 3.63 -7.21 -4.91
CA MET A 32 3.58 -8.49 -4.21
C MET A 32 3.69 -9.64 -5.21
N ARG A 33 4.14 -10.80 -4.75
CA ARG A 33 4.33 -11.98 -5.62
C ARG A 33 3.00 -12.58 -6.11
N ASN A 34 2.00 -12.65 -5.23
CA ASN A 34 0.67 -13.13 -5.57
C ASN A 34 -0.35 -11.99 -5.38
N LEU A 35 -0.92 -11.50 -6.48
CA LEU A 35 -1.91 -10.42 -6.50
C LEU A 35 -3.27 -10.82 -5.92
N GLU A 36 -3.59 -12.11 -5.82
CA GLU A 36 -4.80 -12.58 -5.14
C GLU A 36 -4.79 -12.23 -3.64
N LYS A 37 -3.60 -11.97 -3.07
CA LYS A 37 -3.43 -11.56 -1.67
C LYS A 37 -3.49 -10.05 -1.46
N LYS A 38 -4.00 -9.27 -2.42
CA LYS A 38 -4.11 -7.81 -2.31
C LYS A 38 -5.22 -7.33 -1.37
N GLY A 39 -6.20 -8.18 -1.07
CA GLY A 39 -7.38 -7.81 -0.28
C GLY A 39 -7.08 -7.07 1.03
N PRO A 40 -6.18 -7.57 1.90
CA PRO A 40 -5.81 -6.87 3.13
C PRO A 40 -5.26 -5.46 2.91
N LEU A 41 -4.46 -5.25 1.86
CA LEU A 41 -3.92 -3.94 1.51
C LEU A 41 -5.04 -3.00 1.02
N GLU A 42 -5.90 -3.48 0.12
CA GLU A 42 -7.02 -2.69 -0.41
C GLU A 42 -7.99 -2.26 0.71
N THR A 43 -8.36 -3.18 1.61
CA THR A 43 -9.21 -2.88 2.77
C THR A 43 -8.55 -1.87 3.72
N ALA A 44 -7.24 -2.01 3.98
CA ALA A 44 -6.53 -1.07 4.85
C ALA A 44 -6.44 0.33 4.23
N LEU A 45 -6.19 0.43 2.92
CA LEU A 45 -6.15 1.70 2.19
C LEU A 45 -7.52 2.39 2.13
N GLN A 46 -8.59 1.63 1.90
CA GLN A 46 -9.97 2.15 1.93
C GLN A 46 -10.32 2.68 3.32
N THR A 47 -10.00 1.91 4.37
CA THR A 47 -10.22 2.32 5.77
C THR A 47 -9.43 3.58 6.12
N ALA A 48 -8.21 3.70 5.58
CA ALA A 48 -7.34 4.86 5.79
C ALA A 48 -7.70 6.07 4.92
N GLY A 49 -8.59 5.93 3.93
CA GLY A 49 -8.92 6.98 2.97
C GLY A 49 -7.72 7.42 2.12
N ALA A 50 -6.85 6.47 1.73
CA ALA A 50 -5.60 6.74 1.01
C ALA A 50 -5.41 5.85 -0.23
N ALA A 51 -6.50 5.25 -0.74
CA ALA A 51 -6.45 4.31 -1.85
C ALA A 51 -6.04 4.97 -3.18
N GLU A 52 -6.31 6.25 -3.35
CA GLU A 52 -5.96 7.04 -4.54
C GLU A 52 -4.44 7.24 -4.72
N ASN A 53 -3.66 6.97 -3.67
CA ASN A 53 -2.22 7.19 -3.64
C ASN A 53 -1.39 5.93 -3.94
N VAL A 54 -2.01 4.76 -4.16
CA VAL A 54 -1.35 3.44 -4.28
C VAL A 54 -1.71 2.71 -5.55
#